data_AF-A0AA37TX18-F1
#
_entry.id   AF-A0AA37TX18-F1
#
_cell.length_a   1.000
_cell.length_b   1.000
_cell.length_c   1.000
_cell.angle_alpha   90.00
_cell.angle_beta   90.00
_cell.angle_gamma   90.00
#
_symmetry.space_group_name_H-M   'P 1'
#
loop_
_entity.id
_entity.type
_entity.pdbx_description
1 polymer ?
#
loop_
_entity_poly.entity_id
_entity_poly.type
_entity_poly.pdbx_seq_one_letter_code
_entity_poly.pdbx_strand_id
1 'polypeptide(L)'
;MEHADGQNIECATFAGGCFWCMVKPFDTWPGVVRIVSGYTGGDVPHPTYEQVCTGTTGHTEAVQIWYDPAVMSYEQLLDIFWRQIDPTDPGGQFYDRGSSYRTAIFYHTEAQRQAAEASKARLANSGRFRQPIVTEILPAGPFYEAEEYHQNFYQKQPEHYRRYRQASGRDRFIAEHWSPAEDR
;
A
#
# COMPACT_ATOMS: atom_id res chain seq x y z
N MET A 1 -2.32 -24.60 10.81
CA MET A 1 -3.36 -24.18 11.77
C MET A 1 -4.58 -23.88 10.95
N GLU A 2 -5.60 -24.73 11.07
CA GLU A 2 -6.87 -24.61 10.38
C GLU A 2 -7.68 -23.49 11.01
N HIS A 3 -8.15 -22.54 10.19
CA HIS A 3 -9.21 -21.63 10.58
C HIS A 3 -10.54 -22.21 10.12
N ALA A 4 -11.50 -22.26 11.06
CA ALA A 4 -12.86 -22.70 10.84
C ALA A 4 -13.58 -21.78 9.85
N ASP A 5 -14.49 -22.38 9.06
CA ASP A 5 -15.16 -21.86 7.86
C ASP A 5 -14.24 -21.73 6.64
N GLY A 6 -14.49 -22.52 5.60
CA GLY A 6 -13.66 -22.68 4.39
C GLY A 6 -13.58 -21.46 3.47
N GLN A 7 -13.26 -20.29 4.03
CA GLN A 7 -12.92 -19.07 3.31
C GLN A 7 -11.45 -19.14 2.90
N ASN A 8 -11.21 -19.11 1.58
CA ASN A 8 -9.86 -19.09 1.02
C ASN A 8 -9.28 -17.67 1.15
N ILE A 9 -8.74 -17.31 2.31
CA ILE A 9 -8.16 -15.99 2.53
C ILE A 9 -6.84 -15.84 1.76
N GLU A 10 -6.73 -14.76 1.00
CA GLU A 10 -5.54 -14.40 0.22
C GLU A 10 -4.79 -13.22 0.85
N CYS A 11 -3.53 -13.05 0.47
CA CYS A 11 -2.64 -12.01 0.99
C CYS A 11 -2.19 -11.08 -0.14
N ALA A 12 -2.25 -9.76 0.11
CA ALA A 12 -1.72 -8.72 -0.77
C ALA A 12 -0.73 -7.84 0.00
N THR A 13 0.30 -7.34 -0.67
CA THR A 13 1.29 -6.45 -0.04
C THR A 13 1.57 -5.22 -0.92
N PHE A 14 1.40 -4.04 -0.35
CA PHE A 14 1.52 -2.76 -1.05
C PHE A 14 2.42 -1.78 -0.28
N ALA A 15 3.34 -1.14 -0.98
CA ALA A 15 4.11 0.01 -0.51
C ALA A 15 3.65 1.27 -1.24
N GLY A 16 3.34 2.31 -0.48
CA GLY A 16 2.70 3.52 -1.01
C GLY A 16 3.02 4.77 -0.20
N GLY A 17 4.25 4.88 0.30
CA GLY A 17 4.65 5.91 1.25
C GLY A 17 4.32 5.54 2.69
N CYS A 18 4.11 6.54 3.55
CA CYS A 18 3.82 6.31 4.96
C CYS A 18 2.67 5.31 5.16
N PHE A 19 2.95 4.18 5.82
CA PHE A 19 1.99 3.10 6.00
C PHE A 19 0.76 3.50 6.84
N TRP A 20 0.85 4.53 7.68
CA TRP A 20 -0.29 5.03 8.46
C TRP A 20 -1.38 5.56 7.54
N CYS A 21 -0.98 6.17 6.43
CA CYS A 21 -1.89 6.66 5.41
C CYS A 21 -2.42 5.54 4.51
N MET A 22 -1.73 4.39 4.46
CA MET A 22 -2.11 3.24 3.65
C MET A 22 -3.05 2.28 4.37
N VAL A 23 -3.10 2.23 5.70
CA VAL A 23 -4.01 1.29 6.41
C VAL A 23 -5.49 1.68 6.25
N LYS A 24 -5.86 2.90 6.63
CA LYS A 24 -7.25 3.37 6.67
C LYS A 24 -8.02 3.16 5.35
N PRO A 25 -7.44 3.39 4.15
CA PRO A 25 -8.11 3.17 2.88
C PRO A 25 -8.60 1.75 2.62
N PHE A 26 -8.02 0.73 3.27
CA PHE A 26 -8.43 -0.67 3.10
C PHE A 26 -9.23 -1.21 4.30
N ASP A 27 -8.89 -0.78 5.52
CA ASP A 27 -9.38 -1.38 6.78
C ASP A 27 -10.91 -1.43 6.92
N THR A 28 -11.63 -0.53 6.25
CA THR A 28 -13.10 -0.44 6.35
C THR A 28 -13.85 -1.16 5.23
N TRP A 29 -13.15 -1.81 4.29
CA TRP A 29 -13.81 -2.46 3.17
C TRP A 29 -14.35 -3.86 3.54
N PRO A 30 -15.58 -4.19 3.15
CA PRO A 30 -16.07 -5.57 3.23
C PRO A 30 -15.11 -6.52 2.52
N GLY A 31 -14.79 -7.65 3.15
CA GLY A 31 -13.85 -8.64 2.62
C GLY A 31 -12.40 -8.45 3.06
N VAL A 32 -12.01 -7.30 3.62
CA VAL A 32 -10.70 -7.17 4.29
C VAL A 32 -10.81 -7.78 5.69
N VAL A 33 -10.02 -8.81 5.95
CA VAL A 33 -10.03 -9.58 7.22
C VAL A 33 -9.01 -9.04 8.21
N ARG A 34 -7.83 -8.66 7.71
CA ARG A 34 -6.74 -8.11 8.53
C ARG A 34 -5.86 -7.21 7.68
N ILE A 35 -5.34 -6.15 8.28
CA ILE A 35 -4.29 -5.32 7.68
C ILE A 35 -3.24 -5.00 8.75
N VAL A 36 -1.96 -5.07 8.39
CA VAL A 36 -0.84 -4.71 9.28
C VAL A 36 0.17 -3.83 8.56
N SER A 37 0.77 -2.92 9.30
CA SER A 37 1.91 -2.10 8.88
C SER A 37 3.21 -2.88 9.06
N GLY A 38 4.18 -2.70 8.16
CA GLY A 38 5.47 -3.37 8.26
C GLY A 38 6.49 -2.95 7.21
N TYR A 39 7.55 -3.73 7.13
CA TYR A 39 8.72 -3.48 6.30
C TYR A 39 9.00 -4.68 5.39
N THR A 40 9.26 -4.43 4.10
CA THR A 40 9.59 -5.48 3.13
C THR A 40 10.44 -4.94 1.98
N GLY A 41 10.91 -5.82 1.10
CA GLY A 41 11.70 -5.47 -0.08
C GLY A 41 13.15 -5.06 0.18
N GLY A 42 13.66 -5.30 1.39
CA GLY A 42 15.05 -5.05 1.79
C GLY A 42 15.77 -6.32 2.25
N ASP A 43 17.03 -6.15 2.65
CA ASP A 43 17.95 -7.26 2.91
C ASP A 43 18.26 -7.47 4.41
N VAL A 44 17.86 -6.52 5.27
CA VAL A 44 18.16 -6.58 6.71
C VAL A 44 17.05 -7.37 7.42
N PRO A 45 17.35 -8.53 8.04
CA PRO A 45 16.34 -9.29 8.75
C PRO A 45 15.90 -8.56 10.04
N HIS A 46 14.60 -8.61 10.33
CA HIS A 46 13.99 -8.01 11.52
C HIS A 46 14.38 -6.54 11.75
N PRO A 47 14.19 -5.65 10.76
CA PRO A 47 14.60 -4.26 10.89
C PRO A 47 13.70 -3.52 11.89
N THR A 48 14.26 -2.59 12.65
CA THR A 48 13.47 -1.62 13.44
C THR A 48 13.07 -0.41 12.60
N TYR A 49 12.06 0.32 13.04
CA TYR A 49 11.66 1.58 12.39
C TYR A 49 12.85 2.51 12.17
N GLU A 50 13.70 2.71 13.19
CA GLU A 50 14.85 3.60 13.10
C GLU A 50 15.85 3.15 12.03
N GLN A 51 16.07 1.84 11.91
CA GLN A 51 16.93 1.28 10.87
C GLN A 51 16.35 1.54 9.48
N VAL A 52 15.05 1.32 9.29
CA VAL A 52 14.36 1.60 8.02
C VAL A 52 14.39 3.09 7.67
N CYS A 53 14.24 3.98 8.65
CA CYS A 53 14.33 5.43 8.45
C CYS A 53 15.71 5.89 7.96
N THR A 54 16.78 5.11 8.17
CA THR A 54 18.10 5.45 7.59
C THR A 54 18.14 5.32 6.07
N GLY A 55 17.20 4.57 5.47
CA GLY A 55 17.19 4.25 4.03
C GLY A 55 18.25 3.24 3.59
N THR A 56 19.03 2.67 4.51
CA THR A 56 20.16 1.78 4.19
C THR A 56 19.81 0.30 4.20
N THR A 57 18.66 -0.08 4.74
CA THR A 57 18.24 -1.49 4.88
C THR A 57 17.65 -2.09 3.59
N GLY A 58 17.38 -1.24 2.60
CA GLY A 58 16.63 -1.61 1.38
C GLY A 58 15.12 -1.71 1.58
N HIS A 59 14.66 -1.76 2.83
CA HIS A 59 13.23 -1.89 3.14
C HIS A 59 12.44 -0.65 2.77
N THR A 60 11.17 -0.86 2.45
CA THR A 60 10.15 0.17 2.35
C THR A 60 9.05 -0.10 3.36
N GLU A 61 8.41 0.97 3.82
CA GLU A 61 7.13 0.86 4.51
C GLU A 61 6.08 0.27 3.57
N ALA A 62 5.35 -0.71 4.08
CA ALA A 62 4.31 -1.42 3.36
C ALA A 62 3.17 -1.81 4.29
N VAL A 63 2.04 -2.15 3.70
CA VAL A 63 0.92 -2.82 4.37
C VAL A 63 0.77 -4.24 3.81
N GLN A 64 0.48 -5.20 4.69
CA GLN A 64 0.09 -6.55 4.31
C GLN A 64 -1.38 -6.75 4.67
N ILE A 65 -2.17 -7.19 3.69
CA ILE A 65 -3.63 -7.24 3.73
C ILE A 65 -4.06 -8.67 3.49
N TRP A 66 -4.82 -9.23 4.42
CA TRP A 66 -5.51 -10.50 4.26
C TRP A 66 -6.97 -10.21 3.90
N TYR A 67 -7.43 -10.79 2.80
CA TYR A 67 -8.77 -10.53 2.26
C TYR A 67 -9.45 -11.82 1.81
N ASP A 68 -10.78 -11.82 1.86
CA ASP A 68 -11.62 -12.86 1.29
C ASP A 68 -11.88 -12.54 -0.20
N PRO A 69 -11.29 -13.29 -1.16
CA PRO A 69 -11.47 -13.07 -2.60
C PRO A 69 -12.92 -13.26 -3.07
N ALA A 70 -13.79 -13.90 -2.26
CA ALA A 70 -15.21 -13.99 -2.58
C ALA A 70 -15.98 -12.67 -2.35
N VAL A 71 -15.41 -11.74 -1.58
CA VAL A 71 -16.02 -10.45 -1.21
C VAL A 71 -15.23 -9.26 -1.75
N MET A 72 -13.89 -9.34 -1.73
CA MET A 72 -12.96 -8.31 -2.18
C MET A 72 -11.98 -8.92 -3.19
N SER A 73 -12.02 -8.48 -4.45
CA SER A 73 -11.07 -8.95 -5.46
C SER A 73 -9.72 -8.25 -5.34
N TYR A 74 -8.66 -8.88 -5.85
CA TYR A 74 -7.34 -8.27 -5.90
C TYR A 74 -7.32 -7.01 -6.80
N GLU A 75 -8.11 -6.98 -7.87
CA GLU A 75 -8.28 -5.79 -8.73
C GLU A 75 -8.90 -4.62 -7.96
N GLN A 76 -9.88 -4.88 -7.08
CA GLN A 76 -10.45 -3.83 -6.24
C GLN A 76 -9.41 -3.27 -5.26
N LEU A 77 -8.57 -4.14 -4.69
CA LEU A 77 -7.43 -3.70 -3.87
C LEU A 77 -6.44 -2.85 -4.68
N LEU A 78 -6.12 -3.24 -5.91
CA LEU A 78 -5.28 -2.44 -6.81
C LEU A 78 -5.89 -1.07 -7.12
N ASP A 79 -7.20 -1.02 -7.39
CA ASP A 79 -7.90 0.24 -7.67
C ASP A 79 -7.89 1.19 -6.46
N ILE A 80 -8.05 0.66 -5.24
CA ILE A 80 -7.87 1.43 -4.00
C ILE A 80 -6.42 1.91 -3.89
N PHE A 81 -5.45 1.02 -4.11
CA PHE A 81 -4.02 1.32 -4.01
C PHE A 81 -3.61 2.47 -4.93
N TRP A 82 -3.96 2.44 -6.22
CA TRP A 82 -3.60 3.47 -7.19
C TRP A 82 -4.11 4.86 -6.81
N ARG A 83 -5.27 4.93 -6.15
CA ARG A 83 -5.84 6.20 -5.69
C ARG A 83 -5.07 6.78 -4.51
N GLN A 84 -4.40 5.95 -3.71
CA GLN A 84 -3.70 6.42 -2.53
C GLN A 84 -2.30 6.94 -2.81
N ILE A 85 -1.69 6.62 -3.95
CA ILE A 85 -0.30 6.95 -4.25
C ILE A 85 -0.18 7.93 -5.41
N ASP A 86 0.93 8.65 -5.49
CA ASP A 86 1.42 9.22 -6.74
C ASP A 86 2.23 8.15 -7.49
N PRO A 87 1.67 7.52 -8.54
CA PRO A 87 2.31 6.40 -9.21
C PRO A 87 3.39 6.87 -10.20
N THR A 88 3.65 8.17 -10.29
CA THR A 88 4.63 8.78 -11.19
C THR A 88 5.89 9.28 -10.47
N ASP A 89 5.92 9.22 -9.13
CA ASP A 89 7.01 9.71 -8.30
C ASP A 89 8.02 8.60 -7.94
N PRO A 90 9.26 8.66 -8.46
CA PRO A 90 10.29 7.66 -8.17
C PRO A 90 11.06 7.94 -6.87
N GLY A 91 10.86 9.09 -6.20
CA GLY A 91 11.72 9.53 -5.09
C GLY A 91 11.07 9.48 -3.70
N GLY A 92 9.91 8.85 -3.59
CA GLY A 92 9.11 8.78 -2.36
C GLY A 92 7.63 8.97 -2.66
N GLN A 93 6.87 9.42 -1.66
CA GLN A 93 5.45 9.71 -1.77
C GLN A 93 5.09 10.99 -1.03
N PHE A 94 4.64 11.98 -1.82
CA PHE A 94 4.23 13.28 -1.32
C PHE A 94 5.34 13.92 -0.46
N TYR A 95 5.05 14.29 0.79
CA TYR A 95 6.03 14.84 1.72
C TYR A 95 7.11 13.82 2.17
N ASP A 96 6.80 12.51 2.15
CA ASP A 96 7.72 11.48 2.60
C ASP A 96 8.70 11.11 1.47
N ARG A 97 9.99 11.39 1.66
CA ARG A 97 11.03 11.19 0.64
C ARG A 97 12.00 10.09 1.02
N GLY A 98 12.53 9.39 0.02
CA GLY A 98 13.54 8.36 0.18
C GLY A 98 13.05 6.96 -0.16
N SER A 99 13.99 6.01 -0.24
CA SER A 99 13.76 4.61 -0.63
C SER A 99 12.77 3.88 0.28
N SER A 100 12.66 4.30 1.54
CA SER A 100 11.74 3.75 2.53
C SER A 100 10.27 4.09 2.27
N TYR A 101 10.00 5.03 1.36
CA TYR A 101 8.66 5.50 1.01
C TYR A 101 8.33 5.32 -0.47
N ARG A 102 9.04 4.42 -1.16
CA ARG A 102 8.80 4.14 -2.58
C ARG A 102 7.44 3.47 -2.80
N THR A 103 6.97 3.49 -4.05
CA THR A 103 5.76 2.76 -4.43
C THR A 103 6.10 1.41 -5.05
N ALA A 104 5.49 0.35 -4.52
CA ALA A 104 5.68 -0.99 -5.04
C ALA A 104 4.46 -1.88 -4.73
N ILE A 105 4.19 -2.82 -5.63
CA ILE A 105 3.25 -3.92 -5.44
C ILE A 105 4.07 -5.20 -5.29
N PHE A 106 3.90 -5.90 -4.17
CA PHE A 106 4.60 -7.15 -3.87
C PHE A 106 3.62 -8.31 -4.09
N TYR A 107 3.76 -9.03 -5.21
CA TYR A 107 2.84 -10.11 -5.57
C TYR A 107 3.19 -11.42 -4.86
N HIS A 108 2.17 -12.12 -4.35
CA HIS A 108 2.28 -13.43 -3.70
C HIS A 108 2.02 -14.59 -4.66
N THR A 109 1.38 -14.31 -5.79
CA THR A 109 1.07 -15.32 -6.83
C THR A 109 1.27 -14.76 -8.23
N GLU A 110 1.40 -15.66 -9.21
CA GLU A 110 1.49 -15.27 -10.62
C GLU A 110 0.20 -14.58 -11.11
N ALA A 111 -0.96 -14.97 -10.60
CA ALA A 111 -2.23 -14.30 -10.89
C ALA A 111 -2.21 -12.83 -10.41
N GLN A 112 -1.68 -12.57 -9.20
CA GLN A 112 -1.49 -11.21 -8.70
C GLN A 112 -0.49 -10.41 -9.54
N ARG A 113 0.60 -11.02 -10.01
CA ARG A 113 1.55 -10.37 -10.92
C ARG A 113 0.86 -9.90 -12.19
N GLN A 114 0.12 -10.78 -12.85
CA GLN A 114 -0.59 -10.49 -14.10
C GLN A 114 -1.68 -9.42 -13.90
N ALA A 115 -2.45 -9.51 -12.82
CA ALA A 115 -3.46 -8.52 -12.48
C ALA A 115 -2.85 -7.13 -12.19
N ALA A 116 -1.74 -7.08 -11.46
CA ALA A 116 -1.02 -5.84 -11.17
C ALA A 116 -0.44 -5.21 -12.44
N GLU A 117 0.19 -6.00 -13.31
CA GLU A 117 0.74 -5.54 -14.59
C GLU A 117 -0.36 -5.01 -15.52
N ALA A 118 -1.48 -5.74 -15.63
CA ALA A 118 -2.63 -5.31 -16.40
C ALA A 118 -3.25 -4.01 -15.83
N SER A 119 -3.38 -3.90 -14.51
CA SER A 119 -3.89 -2.70 -13.83
C SER A 119 -2.98 -1.49 -14.05
N LYS A 120 -1.66 -1.66 -13.91
CA LYS A 120 -0.65 -0.64 -14.21
C LYS A 120 -0.74 -0.18 -15.67
N ALA A 121 -0.88 -1.11 -16.63
CA ALA A 121 -1.02 -0.79 -18.04
C ALA A 121 -2.32 -0.02 -18.33
N ARG A 122 -3.46 -0.42 -17.73
CA ARG A 122 -4.72 0.32 -17.84
C ARG A 122 -4.57 1.74 -17.31
N LEU A 123 -3.91 1.92 -16.16
CA LEU A 123 -3.68 3.24 -15.58
C LEU A 123 -2.81 4.11 -16.49
N ALA A 124 -1.70 3.57 -17.01
CA ALA A 124 -0.82 4.28 -17.94
C ALA A 124 -1.55 4.71 -19.23
N ASN A 125 -2.48 3.89 -19.72
CA ASN A 125 -3.24 4.18 -20.94
C ASN A 125 -4.52 5.02 -20.71
N SER A 126 -4.86 5.32 -19.45
CA SER A 126 -6.09 6.06 -19.11
C SER A 126 -6.04 7.55 -19.48
N GLY A 127 -4.85 8.09 -19.75
CA GLY A 127 -4.64 9.52 -19.94
C GLY A 127 -4.69 10.35 -18.65
N ARG A 128 -4.87 9.70 -17.48
CA ARG A 128 -4.94 10.36 -16.17
C ARG A 128 -3.61 10.98 -15.75
N PHE A 129 -2.51 10.32 -16.09
CA PHE A 129 -1.16 10.78 -15.81
C PHE A 129 -0.39 11.08 -17.09
N ARG A 130 0.27 12.24 -17.13
CA ARG A 130 1.16 12.61 -18.24
C ARG A 130 2.54 11.96 -18.14
N GLN A 131 2.96 11.66 -16.91
CA GLN A 131 4.25 11.02 -16.63
C GLN A 131 4.08 9.49 -16.61
N PRO A 132 5.16 8.73 -16.89
CA PRO A 132 5.11 7.27 -16.83
C PRO A 132 4.75 6.77 -15.43
N ILE A 133 4.06 5.63 -15.36
CA ILE A 133 3.79 4.93 -14.10
C ILE A 133 5.04 4.17 -13.66
N VAL A 134 5.70 4.63 -12.60
CA VAL A 134 6.99 4.11 -12.12
C VAL A 134 6.87 3.05 -11.03
N THR A 135 5.69 2.87 -10.44
CA THR A 135 5.45 1.89 -9.36
C THR A 135 5.94 0.49 -9.75
N GLU A 136 6.78 -0.09 -8.90
CA GLU A 136 7.40 -1.39 -9.14
C GLU A 136 6.41 -2.54 -8.90
N ILE A 137 6.58 -3.65 -9.62
CA ILE A 137 5.83 -4.89 -9.40
C ILE A 137 6.87 -5.98 -9.15
N LEU A 138 6.99 -6.41 -7.90
CA LEU A 138 8.08 -7.25 -7.41
C LEU A 138 7.50 -8.51 -6.74
N PRO A 139 8.22 -9.65 -6.75
CA PRO A 139 7.82 -10.80 -5.96
C PRO A 139 7.81 -10.44 -4.48
N ALA A 140 6.81 -10.93 -3.74
CA ALA A 140 6.76 -10.77 -2.30
C ALA A 140 7.92 -11.54 -1.64
N GLY A 141 8.71 -10.82 -0.84
CA GLY A 141 9.75 -11.39 0.02
C GLY A 141 9.30 -11.46 1.49
N PRO A 142 10.25 -11.59 2.42
CA PRO A 142 9.95 -11.50 3.85
C PRO A 142 9.24 -10.19 4.20
N PHE A 143 8.22 -10.28 5.06
CA PHE A 143 7.51 -9.14 5.62
C PHE A 143 7.74 -9.12 7.13
N TYR A 144 8.21 -7.99 7.65
CA TYR A 144 8.44 -7.78 9.06
C TYR A 144 7.38 -6.83 9.59
N GLU A 145 6.49 -7.31 10.46
CA GLU A 145 5.50 -6.46 11.10
C GLU A 145 6.20 -5.33 11.87
N ALA A 146 5.73 -4.10 11.68
CA ALA A 146 6.21 -2.94 12.42
C ALA A 146 5.76 -3.00 13.87
N GLU A 147 6.41 -2.20 14.71
CA GLU A 147 6.15 -2.13 16.14
C GLU A 147 4.67 -1.77 16.44
N GLU A 148 4.14 -2.26 17.56
CA GLU A 148 2.71 -2.16 17.93
C GLU A 148 2.17 -0.71 17.93
N TYR A 149 3.04 0.28 18.18
CA TYR A 149 2.63 1.68 18.16
C TYR A 149 2.34 2.21 16.74
N HIS A 150 2.84 1.54 15.69
CA HIS A 150 2.49 1.83 14.29
C HIS A 150 1.18 1.16 13.84
N GLN A 151 0.78 0.07 14.49
CA GLN A 151 -0.42 -0.68 14.13
C GLN A 151 -1.68 0.10 14.50
N ASN A 152 -2.67 0.14 13.60
CA ASN A 152 -3.94 0.86 13.79
C ASN A 152 -3.76 2.33 14.20
N PHE A 153 -2.69 2.98 13.72
CA PHE A 153 -2.33 4.34 14.13
C PHE A 153 -3.45 5.36 13.94
N TYR A 154 -4.22 5.25 12.85
CA TYR A 154 -5.33 6.17 12.58
C TYR A 154 -6.49 6.06 13.61
N GLN A 155 -6.62 4.90 14.27
CA GLN A 155 -7.60 4.65 15.32
C GLN A 155 -7.05 5.05 16.69
N LYS A 156 -5.79 4.69 16.98
CA LYS A 156 -5.12 4.95 18.26
C LYS A 156 -4.75 6.43 18.47
N GLN A 157 -4.38 7.11 17.39
CA GLN A 157 -3.90 8.51 17.40
C GLN A 157 -4.63 9.35 16.33
N PRO A 158 -5.96 9.49 16.42
CA PRO A 158 -6.78 10.03 15.33
C PRO A 158 -6.48 11.50 15.01
N GLU A 159 -6.17 12.32 16.01
CA GLU A 159 -5.78 13.73 15.80
C GLU A 159 -4.44 13.85 15.10
N HIS A 160 -3.45 13.07 15.54
CA HIS A 160 -2.13 13.05 14.94
C HIS A 160 -2.21 12.58 13.49
N TYR A 161 -2.91 11.47 13.25
CA TYR A 161 -3.18 10.96 11.91
C TYR A 161 -3.83 12.02 11.02
N ARG A 162 -4.90 12.69 11.48
CA ARG A 162 -5.58 13.73 10.68
C ARG A 162 -4.64 14.86 10.29
N ARG A 163 -3.87 15.38 11.26
CA ARG A 163 -2.89 16.46 11.01
C ARG A 163 -1.83 16.02 9.99
N TYR A 164 -1.29 14.82 10.15
CA TYR A 164 -0.28 14.28 9.26
C TYR A 164 -0.84 14.07 7.84
N ARG A 165 -2.00 13.41 7.71
CA ARG A 165 -2.66 13.17 6.42
C ARG A 165 -2.93 14.47 5.67
N GLN A 166 -3.46 15.49 6.35
CA GLN A 166 -3.70 16.81 5.77
C GLN A 166 -2.40 17.48 5.29
N ALA A 167 -1.32 17.37 6.07
CA ALA A 167 -0.04 17.98 5.73
C ALA A 167 0.76 17.21 4.67
N SER A 168 0.50 15.90 4.50
CA SER A 168 1.27 15.04 3.61
C SER A 168 1.19 15.44 2.14
N GLY A 169 0.09 16.06 1.71
CA GLY A 169 -0.21 16.34 0.29
C GLY A 169 -1.04 15.26 -0.41
N ARG A 170 -1.26 14.11 0.24
CA ARG A 170 -2.01 12.97 -0.33
C ARG A 170 -3.47 13.30 -0.64
N ASP A 171 -4.17 13.98 0.26
CA ASP A 171 -5.59 14.35 0.03
C ASP A 171 -5.73 15.35 -1.13
N ARG A 172 -4.78 16.27 -1.26
CA ARG A 172 -4.74 17.20 -2.39
C ARG A 172 -4.52 16.45 -3.70
N PHE A 173 -3.53 15.55 -3.74
CA PHE A 173 -3.29 14.71 -4.92
C PHE A 173 -4.54 13.91 -5.31
N ILE A 174 -5.22 13.33 -4.31
CA ILE A 174 -6.45 12.57 -4.55
C ILE A 174 -7.51 13.44 -5.23
N ALA A 175 -7.76 14.63 -4.70
CA ALA A 175 -8.76 15.54 -5.24
C ALA A 175 -8.42 16.08 -6.64
N GLU A 176 -7.13 16.17 -6.98
CA GLU A 176 -6.66 16.65 -8.29
C GLU A 176 -6.73 15.56 -9.38
N HIS A 177 -6.55 14.29 -9.02
CA HIS A 177 -6.42 13.18 -9.98
C HIS A 177 -7.59 12.20 -10.00
N TRP A 178 -8.45 12.20 -8.97
CA TRP A 178 -9.53 11.24 -8.81
C TRP A 178 -10.84 11.94 -8.47
N SER A 179 -11.94 11.44 -9.05
CA SER A 179 -13.28 12.00 -8.91
C SER A 179 -14.23 10.96 -8.33
N PRO A 180 -14.89 11.23 -7.19
CA PRO A 180 -15.87 10.30 -6.61
C PRO A 180 -17.08 9.98 -7.51
N ALA A 181 -17.30 10.75 -8.58
CA ALA A 181 -18.37 10.50 -9.54
C ALA A 181 -17.97 9.49 -10.63
N GLU A 182 -16.68 9.44 -10.97
CA GLU A 182 -16.13 8.63 -12.06
C GLU A 182 -15.46 7.35 -11.53
N ASP A 183 -14.94 7.41 -10.30
CA ASP A 183 -14.09 6.38 -9.71
C ASP A 183 -14.83 5.61 -8.59
N ARG A 184 -16.09 5.18 -8.79
CA ARG A 184 -16.82 4.33 -7.81
C ARG A 184 -16.52 2.86 -7.98
#